data_AF-A0A822DHM6-F1
#
_entry.id   AF-A0A822DHM6-F1
#
_cell.length_a   1.000
_cell.length_b   1.000
_cell.length_c   1.000
_cell.angle_alpha   90.00
_cell.angle_beta   90.00
_cell.angle_gamma   90.00
#
_symmetry.space_group_name_H-M   'P 1'
#
loop_
_entity.id
_entity.type
_entity.pdbx_description
1 polymer ?
#
loop_
_entity_poly.entity_id
_entity_poly.type
_entity_poly.pdbx_seq_one_letter_code
_entity_poly.pdbx_strand_id
1 'polypeptide(L)'
;VEEILIKKLQEKFPTHKFIGEESSAAGVKTIFENDPTWIIDPIDGTTNFVHGFPFVAISIALAINKQVVIGVIYNPILDLLYSAVHGKGAFRNGRPIKSSGQTGK
;
A
#
# COMPACT_ATOMS: atom_id res chain seq x y z
N VAL A 1 6.84 1.11 -11.97
CA VAL A 1 5.60 0.41 -11.52
C VAL A 1 4.59 1.40 -10.96
N GLU A 2 5.05 2.40 -10.19
CA GLU A 2 4.24 3.50 -9.64
C GLU A 2 3.34 4.16 -10.70
N GLU A 3 3.89 4.58 -11.84
CA GLU A 3 3.12 5.25 -12.91
C GLU A 3 1.91 4.43 -13.39
N ILE A 4 2.06 3.11 -13.53
CA ILE A 4 0.96 2.22 -13.98
C ILE A 4 -0.13 2.15 -12.91
N LEU A 5 0.25 2.06 -11.63
CA LEU A 5 -0.69 2.01 -10.51
C LEU A 5 -1.45 3.33 -10.38
N ILE A 6 -0.73 4.45 -10.38
CA ILE A 6 -1.32 5.79 -10.30
C ILE A 6 -2.28 6.01 -11.47
N LYS A 7 -1.84 5.74 -12.71
CA LYS A 7 -2.68 5.94 -13.90
C LYS A 7 -4.00 5.16 -13.82
N LYS A 8 -3.94 3.86 -13.50
CA LYS A 8 -5.14 3.02 -13.39
C LYS A 8 -6.09 3.47 -12.28
N LEU A 9 -5.54 3.89 -11.13
CA LEU A 9 -6.34 4.42 -10.03
C LEU A 9 -6.95 5.77 -10.37
N GLN A 10 -6.22 6.64 -11.07
CA GLN A 10 -6.68 7.97 -11.48
C GLN A 10 -7.78 7.87 -12.54
N GLU A 11 -7.70 6.91 -13.47
CA GLU A 11 -8.77 6.63 -14.44
C GLU A 11 -10.08 6.25 -13.73
N LYS A 12 -10.00 5.48 -12.64
CA LYS A 12 -11.17 5.03 -11.87
C LYS A 12 -11.65 6.04 -10.82
N PHE A 13 -10.73 6.82 -10.27
CA PHE A 13 -10.94 7.76 -9.18
C PHE A 13 -10.28 9.11 -9.49
N PRO A 14 -10.82 9.87 -10.46
CA PRO A 14 -10.16 11.06 -11.01
C PRO A 14 -9.99 12.21 -10.01
N THR A 15 -10.76 12.21 -8.91
CA THR A 15 -10.71 13.23 -7.86
C THR A 15 -9.77 12.86 -6.72
N HIS A 16 -9.29 11.62 -6.64
CA HIS A 16 -8.43 11.17 -5.55
C HIS A 16 -7.02 11.73 -5.72
N LYS A 17 -6.33 11.91 -4.59
CA LYS A 17 -4.92 12.33 -4.53
C LYS A 17 -4.00 11.12 -4.44
N PHE A 18 -2.71 11.34 -4.66
CA PHE A 18 -1.68 10.30 -4.65
C PHE A 18 -0.46 10.76 -3.86
N ILE A 19 0.10 9.85 -3.08
CA ILE A 19 1.38 9.94 -2.39
C ILE A 19 2.17 8.70 -2.79
N GLY A 20 3.18 8.87 -3.65
CA GLY A 20 4.09 7.80 -4.08
C GLY A 20 5.47 7.97 -3.46
N GLU A 21 6.18 6.87 -3.20
CA GLU A 21 7.58 6.89 -2.73
C GLU A 21 8.48 7.62 -3.74
N GLU A 22 8.41 7.24 -5.03
CA GLU A 22 9.26 7.80 -6.08
C GLU A 22 8.91 9.29 -6.33
N SER A 23 7.61 9.60 -6.37
CA SER A 23 7.13 10.98 -6.48
C SER A 23 7.59 11.88 -5.31
N SER A 24 7.59 11.35 -4.09
CA SER A 24 8.05 12.09 -2.91
C SER A 24 9.57 12.29 -2.96
N ALA A 25 10.33 11.28 -3.38
CA ALA A 25 11.78 11.38 -3.57
C ALA A 25 12.17 12.41 -4.66
N ALA A 26 11.30 12.61 -5.66
CA ALA A 26 11.46 13.65 -6.69
C ALA A 26 11.13 15.08 -6.20
N GLY A 27 10.82 15.26 -4.92
CA GLY A 27 10.56 16.58 -4.32
C GLY A 27 9.13 17.10 -4.52
N VAL A 28 8.20 16.24 -4.95
CA VAL A 28 6.78 16.62 -5.03
C VAL A 28 6.25 16.81 -3.61
N LYS A 29 5.83 18.04 -3.30
CA LYS A 29 5.29 18.37 -1.97
C LYS A 29 3.98 17.63 -1.76
N THR A 30 4.01 16.60 -0.93
CA THR A 30 2.85 15.79 -0.59
C THR A 30 2.07 16.44 0.55
N ILE A 31 0.85 16.89 0.25
CA ILE A 31 -0.05 17.45 1.25
C ILE A 31 -1.06 16.36 1.61
N PHE A 32 -0.93 15.82 2.82
CA PHE A 32 -1.86 14.82 3.34
C PHE A 32 -3.04 15.51 4.03
N GLU A 33 -4.07 15.80 3.25
CA GLU A 33 -5.31 16.44 3.71
C GLU A 33 -6.46 15.45 3.93
N ASN A 34 -7.69 15.97 4.01
CA ASN A 34 -8.88 15.18 4.25
C ASN A 34 -9.38 14.46 2.98
N ASP A 35 -8.91 14.86 1.81
CA ASP A 35 -9.29 14.26 0.53
C ASP A 35 -8.90 12.76 0.48
N PRO A 36 -9.70 11.92 -0.22
CA PRO A 36 -9.31 10.55 -0.52
C PRO A 36 -7.93 10.50 -1.19
N THR A 37 -6.98 9.84 -0.54
CA THR A 37 -5.58 9.83 -0.94
C THR A 37 -5.04 8.41 -0.98
N TRP A 38 -4.53 8.01 -2.14
CA TRP A 38 -3.83 6.74 -2.32
C TRP A 38 -2.36 6.90 -1.92
N ILE A 39 -1.87 6.05 -1.04
CA ILE A 39 -0.48 5.99 -0.61
C ILE A 39 0.12 4.72 -1.21
N ILE A 40 1.16 4.86 -2.01
CA ILE A 40 1.68 3.78 -2.86
C ILE A 40 3.20 3.67 -2.68
N ASP A 41 3.65 2.46 -2.38
CA ASP A 41 5.04 2.05 -2.54
C ASP A 41 5.08 0.94 -3.59
N PRO A 42 5.68 1.19 -4.76
CA PRO A 42 5.70 0.23 -5.86
C PRO A 42 6.61 -0.98 -5.59
N ILE A 43 7.66 -0.83 -4.76
CA ILE A 43 8.67 -1.86 -4.47
C ILE A 43 9.19 -1.67 -3.03
N ASP A 44 8.42 -2.13 -2.05
CA ASP A 44 8.90 -2.26 -0.67
C ASP A 44 9.92 -3.40 -0.60
N GLY A 45 11.12 -3.09 -0.10
CA GLY A 45 12.26 -4.00 -0.10
C GLY A 45 13.15 -3.90 -1.36
N THR A 46 13.39 -2.71 -1.90
CA THR A 46 14.31 -2.48 -3.04
C THR A 46 15.66 -3.19 -2.90
N THR A 47 16.27 -3.20 -1.71
CA THR A 47 17.50 -3.98 -1.45
C THR A 47 17.32 -5.48 -1.65
N ASN A 48 16.17 -6.03 -1.21
CA ASN A 48 15.84 -7.44 -1.43
C ASN A 48 15.64 -7.72 -2.91
N PHE A 49 14.95 -6.82 -3.62
CA PHE A 49 14.74 -6.92 -5.06
C PHE A 49 16.06 -6.97 -5.84
N VAL A 50 16.97 -6.03 -5.55
CA VAL A 50 18.30 -5.96 -6.20
C VAL A 50 19.13 -7.24 -5.96
N HIS A 51 19.03 -7.85 -4.77
CA HIS A 51 19.79 -9.05 -4.43
C HIS A 51 19.03 -10.37 -4.69
N GLY A 52 17.82 -10.31 -5.28
CA GLY A 52 17.02 -11.50 -5.58
C GLY A 52 16.42 -12.21 -4.37
N PHE A 53 16.32 -11.55 -3.22
CA PHE A 53 15.60 -12.09 -2.06
C PHE A 53 14.08 -12.00 -2.28
N PRO A 54 13.29 -13.04 -1.92
CA PRO A 54 11.88 -13.12 -2.27
C PRO A 54 10.96 -12.23 -1.41
N PHE A 55 11.52 -11.38 -0.55
CA PHE A 55 10.77 -10.52 0.36
C PHE A 55 10.67 -9.10 -0.21
N VAL A 56 9.86 -8.99 -1.27
CA VAL A 56 9.57 -7.74 -1.99
C VAL A 56 8.05 -7.61 -2.10
N ALA A 57 7.50 -6.42 -1.88
CA ALA A 57 6.06 -6.21 -1.95
C ALA A 57 5.67 -4.91 -2.65
N ILE A 58 4.47 -4.92 -3.23
CA ILE A 58 3.75 -3.71 -3.63
C ILE A 58 2.83 -3.35 -2.47
N SER A 59 2.90 -2.11 -1.97
CA SER A 59 2.07 -1.62 -0.87
C SER A 59 1.14 -0.50 -1.37
N ILE A 60 -0.16 -0.63 -1.08
CA ILE A 60 -1.18 0.35 -1.46
C ILE A 60 -2.11 0.57 -0.27
N ALA A 61 -2.30 1.82 0.12
CA ALA A 61 -3.30 2.21 1.10
C ALA A 61 -4.23 3.30 0.53
N LEU A 62 -5.48 3.31 1.00
CA LEU A 62 -6.39 4.43 0.81
C LEU A 62 -6.64 5.08 2.16
N ALA A 63 -6.40 6.38 2.23
CA ALA A 63 -6.78 7.21 3.36
C ALA A 63 -7.92 8.16 2.99
N ILE A 64 -8.86 8.37 3.91
CA ILE A 64 -9.96 9.35 3.80
C ILE A 64 -10.03 10.08 5.14
N ASN A 65 -10.12 11.41 5.13
CA ASN A 65 -10.08 12.22 6.36
C ASN A 65 -8.88 11.88 7.25
N LYS A 66 -7.70 11.71 6.64
CA LYS A 66 -6.44 11.32 7.29
C LYS A 66 -6.47 9.97 8.03
N GLN A 67 -7.50 9.14 7.80
CA GLN A 67 -7.62 7.80 8.35
C GLN A 67 -7.43 6.75 7.25
N VAL A 68 -6.53 5.78 7.46
CA VAL A 68 -6.37 4.64 6.54
C VAL A 68 -7.60 3.74 6.63
N VAL A 69 -8.32 3.62 5.51
CA VAL A 69 -9.57 2.85 5.40
C VAL A 69 -9.39 1.53 4.65
N ILE A 70 -8.38 1.42 3.78
CA ILE A 70 -8.03 0.20 3.03
C ILE A 70 -6.51 0.06 3.03
N GLY A 71 -6.02 -1.17 3.19
CA GLY A 71 -4.62 -1.53 2.99
C GLY A 71 -4.49 -2.81 2.18
N VAL A 72 -3.55 -2.84 1.25
CA VAL A 72 -3.21 -3.99 0.41
C VAL A 72 -1.69 -4.10 0.33
N ILE A 73 -1.15 -5.27 0.64
CA ILE A 73 0.27 -5.60 0.47
C ILE A 73 0.33 -6.88 -0.34
N TYR A 74 1.02 -6.84 -1.48
CA TYR A 74 1.16 -8.00 -2.35
C TYR A 74 2.62 -8.31 -2.62
N ASN A 75 3.05 -9.50 -2.23
CA ASN A 75 4.33 -10.06 -2.63
C ASN A 75 4.11 -10.97 -3.86
N PRO A 76 4.55 -10.56 -5.07
CA PRO A 76 4.32 -11.32 -6.29
C PRO A 76 5.19 -12.58 -6.41
N ILE A 77 6.31 -12.63 -5.69
CA ILE A 77 7.25 -13.77 -5.74
C ILE A 77 6.69 -14.95 -4.92
N LEU A 78 6.09 -14.64 -3.76
CA LEU A 78 5.52 -15.63 -2.84
C LEU A 78 4.03 -15.85 -3.04
N ASP A 79 3.40 -15.11 -3.95
CA ASP A 79 1.93 -15.05 -4.13
C ASP A 79 1.18 -14.84 -2.80
N LEU A 80 1.63 -13.85 -2.04
CA LEU A 80 1.04 -13.49 -0.75
C LEU A 80 0.37 -12.13 -0.84
N LEU A 81 -0.96 -12.15 -0.79
CA LEU A 81 -1.83 -10.98 -0.72
C LEU A 81 -2.34 -10.80 0.71
N TYR A 82 -1.89 -9.73 1.34
CA TYR A 82 -2.47 -9.21 2.57
C TYR A 82 -3.44 -8.07 2.23
N SER A 83 -4.63 -8.09 2.82
CA SER A 83 -5.61 -7.03 2.61
C SER A 83 -6.39 -6.76 3.88
N ALA A 84 -6.79 -5.50 4.08
CA ALA A 84 -7.61 -5.09 5.19
C ALA A 84 -8.52 -3.93 4.79
N VAL A 85 -9.72 -3.91 5.38
CA VAL A 85 -10.64 -2.78 5.29
C VAL A 85 -11.05 -2.40 6.71
N HIS A 86 -11.06 -1.10 7.01
CA HIS A 86 -11.43 -0.60 8.33
C HIS A 86 -12.81 -1.15 8.76
N GLY A 87 -12.87 -1.72 9.95
CA GLY A 87 -14.07 -2.38 10.49
C GLY A 87 -14.42 -3.74 9.90
N LYS A 88 -13.68 -4.27 8.92
CA LYS A 88 -13.97 -5.57 8.26
C LYS A 88 -12.90 -6.64 8.47
N GLY A 89 -11.87 -6.34 9.26
CA GLY A 89 -10.77 -7.26 9.56
C GLY A 89 -9.68 -7.27 8.50
N ALA A 90 -8.74 -8.22 8.67
CA ALA A 90 -7.59 -8.41 7.82
C ALA A 90 -7.53 -9.86 7.30
N PHE A 91 -6.98 -10.03 6.11
CA PHE A 91 -6.96 -11.29 5.38
C PHE A 91 -5.59 -11.54 4.74
N ARG A 92 -5.19 -12.81 4.68
CA ARG A 92 -4.08 -13.31 3.88
C ARG A 92 -4.61 -14.32 2.86
N ASN A 93 -4.47 -14.04 1.58
CA ASN A 93 -5.03 -14.84 0.47
C ASN A 93 -6.51 -15.19 0.70
N GLY A 94 -7.30 -14.19 1.10
CA GLY A 94 -8.73 -14.33 1.40
C GLY A 94 -9.06 -15.01 2.74
N ARG A 95 -8.07 -15.51 3.49
CA ARG A 95 -8.30 -16.14 4.80
C ARG A 95 -8.12 -15.12 5.93
N PRO A 96 -9.06 -15.02 6.89
CA PRO A 96 -8.93 -14.09 8.02
C PRO A 96 -7.65 -14.33 8.82
N ILE A 97 -7.02 -13.24 9.25
CA ILE A 97 -5.85 -13.27 10.14
C ILE A 97 -6.10 -12.43 11.40
N LYS A 98 -5.39 -12.78 12.48
CA LYS A 98 -5.41 -12.07 13.76
C LYS A 98 -3.98 -11.97 14.29
N SER A 99 -3.72 -10.96 15.12
CA SER A 99 -2.48 -10.93 15.89
C SER A 99 -2.44 -12.11 16.88
N SER A 100 -1.24 -12.49 17.31
CA SER A 100 -1.04 -13.56 18.30
C SER A 100 -1.55 -13.19 19.70
N GLY A 101 -2.00 -11.95 19.92
CA GLY A 101 -2.30 -11.42 21.25
C GLY A 101 -1.07 -11.14 22.11
N GLN A 102 0.14 -11.41 21.61
CA GLN A 102 1.37 -11.04 22.28
C GLN A 102 1.57 -9.52 22.18
N THR A 103 1.55 -8.86 23.32
CA THR A 103 2.07 -7.50 23.47
C THR A 103 3.58 -7.62 23.65
N GLY A 104 4.36 -6.88 22.85
CA GLY A 104 5.83 -6.89 22.93
C GLY A 104 6.32 -6.61 24.36
N LYS A 105 7.39 -7.29 24.75
CA LYS A 105 8.19 -6.95 25.94
C LYS A 105 9.10 -5.76 25.64
#